data_AF-A0AAD9LU58-F1
#
_entry.id   AF-A0AAD9LU58-F1
#
_cell.length_a   1.000
_cell.length_b   1.000
_cell.length_c   1.000
_cell.angle_alpha   90.00
_cell.angle_beta   90.00
_cell.angle_gamma   90.00
#
_symmetry.space_group_name_H-M   'P 1'
#
loop_
_entity.id
_entity.type
_entity.pdbx_description
1 polymer ?
#
loop_
_entity_poly.entity_id
_entity_poly.type
_entity_poly.pdbx_seq_one_letter_code
_entity_poly.pdbx_strand_id
1 'polypeptide(L)'
;MSSKFEGRDDPFAALRSWVTDVAFGNEAAFEVVYKRRLAQYEQVATRATLVQLFREVLQKVHFCTFVLDGLDECTWLAEGRDGANSVAYFLSELGQAIADTTARIMVISRNEPEIRYGLSQFPGFSEYTISPEDVHADNIAYSRSIVDNKLSNKDESTRFSISQRMTNRCNGQFQWLKMQKELLRRGRNRKQLEKDIDAAPAGLDSLYDRNWGRIEGLRYEERTRAFSLLRWAAFSLRPLTVFEITGAVLVD
;
A
#
# COMPACT_ATOMS: atom_id res chain seq x y z
N MET A 1 -14.57 -2.54 20.79
CA MET A 1 -13.44 -3.14 20.06
C MET A 1 -13.82 -3.19 18.59
N SER A 2 -13.15 -2.41 17.73
CA SER A 2 -13.52 -2.32 16.31
C SER A 2 -12.66 -3.27 15.51
N SER A 3 -13.30 -4.29 14.93
CA SER A 3 -12.74 -5.37 14.10
C SER A 3 -12.16 -4.93 12.75
N LYS A 4 -11.95 -3.63 12.53
CA LYS A 4 -11.54 -3.09 11.21
C LYS A 4 -10.04 -3.17 10.95
N PHE A 5 -9.23 -3.60 11.92
CA PHE A 5 -7.76 -3.59 11.81
C PHE A 5 -7.08 -4.87 12.29
N GLU A 6 -7.81 -5.83 12.86
CA GLU A 6 -7.35 -7.23 12.98
C GLU A 6 -7.34 -7.84 11.57
N GLY A 7 -6.21 -7.75 10.87
CA GLY A 7 -6.07 -8.37 9.55
C GLY A 7 -5.17 -7.68 8.54
N ARG A 8 -4.50 -6.56 8.89
CA ARG A 8 -3.47 -6.00 7.99
C ARG A 8 -2.34 -6.99 7.70
N ASP A 9 -2.05 -7.84 8.67
CA ASP A 9 -0.96 -8.81 8.54
C ASP A 9 -1.43 -10.12 7.88
N ASP A 10 -2.72 -10.49 8.01
CA ASP A 10 -3.24 -11.78 7.51
C ASP A 10 -3.87 -11.65 6.12
N PRO A 11 -3.28 -12.20 5.05
CA PRO A 11 -3.84 -12.11 3.70
C PRO A 11 -5.21 -12.80 3.57
N PHE A 12 -5.57 -13.72 4.48
CA PHE A 12 -6.91 -14.34 4.50
C PHE A 12 -8.02 -13.34 4.88
N ALA A 13 -7.69 -12.17 5.43
CA ALA A 13 -8.66 -11.09 5.62
C ALA A 13 -9.28 -10.63 4.28
N ALA A 14 -8.51 -10.67 3.17
CA ALA A 14 -9.01 -10.33 1.85
C ALA A 14 -10.11 -11.29 1.38
N LEU A 15 -9.91 -12.60 1.54
CA LEU A 15 -10.92 -13.63 1.24
C LEU A 15 -12.23 -13.37 2.01
N ARG A 16 -12.13 -13.01 3.29
CA ARG A 16 -13.31 -12.71 4.12
C ARG A 16 -14.06 -11.48 3.61
N SER A 17 -13.34 -10.42 3.23
CA SER A 17 -13.96 -9.24 2.62
C SER A 17 -14.68 -9.63 1.34
N TRP A 18 -13.99 -10.31 0.42
CA TRP A 18 -14.56 -10.70 -0.87
C TRP A 18 -15.80 -11.58 -0.75
N VAL A 19 -15.79 -12.59 0.14
CA VAL A 19 -16.98 -13.41 0.41
C VAL A 19 -18.14 -12.55 0.92
N THR A 20 -17.85 -11.61 1.82
CA THR A 20 -18.87 -10.70 2.38
C THR A 20 -19.44 -9.79 1.30
N ASP A 21 -18.59 -9.20 0.48
CA ASP A 21 -18.98 -8.27 -0.59
C ASP A 21 -19.84 -8.99 -1.66
N VAL A 22 -19.44 -10.20 -2.07
CA VAL A 22 -20.21 -11.00 -3.04
C VAL A 22 -21.54 -11.44 -2.44
N ALA A 23 -21.57 -11.89 -1.19
CA ALA A 23 -22.80 -12.29 -0.52
C ALA A 23 -23.77 -11.12 -0.34
N PHE A 24 -23.27 -9.91 -0.10
CA PHE A 24 -24.13 -8.73 0.03
C PHE A 24 -24.79 -8.34 -1.30
N GLY A 25 -24.12 -8.60 -2.42
CA GLY A 25 -24.61 -8.26 -3.77
C GLY A 25 -25.31 -9.39 -4.52
N ASN A 26 -25.31 -10.63 -4.02
CA ASN A 26 -25.81 -11.79 -4.74
C ASN A 26 -26.54 -12.79 -3.82
N GLU A 27 -27.82 -13.03 -4.09
CA GLU A 27 -28.68 -13.91 -3.29
C GLU A 27 -28.18 -15.36 -3.25
N ALA A 28 -27.66 -15.89 -4.37
CA ALA A 28 -27.14 -17.26 -4.39
C ALA A 28 -25.88 -17.41 -3.53
N ALA A 29 -25.01 -16.40 -3.52
CA ALA A 29 -23.86 -16.36 -2.61
C ALA A 29 -24.28 -16.18 -1.16
N PHE A 30 -25.27 -15.30 -0.89
CA PHE A 30 -25.83 -15.13 0.45
C PHE A 30 -26.36 -16.46 1.01
N GLU A 31 -27.12 -17.20 0.21
CA GLU A 31 -27.66 -18.50 0.61
C GLU A 31 -26.57 -19.53 0.94
N VAL A 32 -25.47 -19.54 0.19
CA VAL A 32 -24.30 -20.39 0.49
C VAL A 32 -23.70 -20.01 1.85
N VAL A 33 -23.40 -18.73 2.05
CA VAL A 33 -22.81 -18.22 3.31
C VAL A 33 -23.75 -18.47 4.49
N TYR A 34 -25.05 -18.22 4.32
CA TYR A 34 -26.07 -18.38 5.34
C TYR A 34 -26.21 -19.84 5.77
N LYS A 35 -26.31 -20.78 4.82
CA LYS A 35 -26.37 -22.23 5.11
C LYS A 35 -25.11 -22.71 5.81
N ARG A 36 -23.93 -22.27 5.37
CA ARG A 36 -22.65 -22.63 6.00
C ARG A 36 -22.58 -22.15 7.44
N ARG A 37 -23.03 -20.91 7.68
CA ARG A 37 -23.09 -20.32 9.02
C ARG A 37 -24.07 -21.04 9.94
N LEU A 38 -25.22 -21.49 9.44
CA LEU A 38 -26.17 -22.28 10.24
C LEU A 38 -25.63 -23.67 10.61
N ALA A 39 -24.83 -24.27 9.73
CA ALA A 39 -24.23 -25.59 9.96
C ALA A 39 -23.02 -25.56 10.91
N GLN A 40 -22.41 -24.39 11.14
CA GLN A 40 -21.25 -24.22 12.01
C GLN A 40 -21.64 -23.52 13.32
N TYR A 41 -21.22 -24.11 14.45
CA TYR A 41 -21.42 -23.52 15.78
C TYR A 41 -20.34 -22.47 16.14
N GLU A 42 -19.37 -22.24 15.26
CA GLU A 42 -18.26 -21.30 15.48
C GLU A 42 -18.69 -19.86 15.18
N GLN A 43 -18.31 -18.92 16.06
CA GLN A 43 -18.57 -17.49 15.84
C GLN A 43 -17.67 -16.88 14.76
N VAL A 44 -16.51 -17.49 14.48
CA VAL A 44 -15.52 -17.00 13.52
C VAL A 44 -15.05 -18.17 12.64
N ALA A 45 -15.15 -18.02 11.32
CA ALA A 45 -14.72 -19.05 10.38
C ALA A 45 -13.19 -19.22 10.40
N THR A 46 -12.74 -20.48 10.50
CA THR A 46 -11.34 -20.86 10.29
C THR A 46 -10.88 -20.56 8.86
N ARG A 47 -9.56 -20.49 8.62
CA ARG A 47 -9.01 -20.26 7.27
C ARG A 47 -9.43 -21.32 6.26
N ALA A 48 -9.37 -22.59 6.65
CA ALA A 48 -9.84 -23.69 5.81
C ALA A 48 -11.33 -23.55 5.48
N THR A 49 -12.16 -23.18 6.46
CA THR A 49 -13.58 -22.87 6.22
C THR A 49 -13.73 -21.71 5.25
N LEU A 50 -12.94 -20.66 5.39
CA LEU A 50 -13.03 -19.46 4.57
C LEU A 50 -12.63 -19.73 3.11
N VAL A 51 -11.53 -20.45 2.87
CA VAL A 51 -11.09 -20.88 1.53
C VAL A 51 -12.17 -21.73 0.87
N GLN A 52 -12.71 -22.69 1.61
CA GLN A 52 -13.76 -23.57 1.11
C GLN A 52 -15.06 -22.80 0.81
N LEU A 53 -15.46 -21.87 1.68
CA LEU A 53 -16.63 -21.03 1.48
C LEU A 53 -16.45 -20.10 0.27
N PHE A 54 -15.26 -19.53 0.09
CA PHE A 54 -14.92 -18.72 -1.07
C PHE A 54 -15.09 -19.53 -2.36
N ARG A 55 -14.55 -20.76 -2.42
CA ARG A 55 -14.74 -21.67 -3.55
C ARG A 55 -16.22 -21.97 -3.83
N GLU A 56 -17.00 -22.29 -2.80
CA GLU A 56 -18.44 -22.57 -2.92
C GLU A 56 -19.21 -21.35 -3.47
N VAL A 57 -18.85 -20.14 -3.05
CA VAL A 57 -19.43 -18.89 -3.57
C VAL A 57 -19.09 -18.70 -5.06
N LEU A 58 -17.84 -18.92 -5.46
CA LEU A 58 -17.41 -18.78 -6.87
C LEU A 58 -17.99 -19.84 -7.81
N GLN A 59 -18.41 -20.99 -7.27
CA GLN A 59 -19.16 -21.98 -8.03
C GLN A 59 -20.61 -21.55 -8.31
N LYS A 60 -21.17 -20.63 -7.51
CA LYS A 60 -22.52 -20.07 -7.70
C LYS A 60 -22.51 -18.75 -8.46
N VAL A 61 -21.49 -17.94 -8.25
CA VAL A 61 -21.36 -16.63 -8.86
C VAL A 61 -20.18 -16.63 -9.82
N HIS A 62 -20.50 -16.53 -11.10
CA HIS A 62 -19.52 -16.57 -12.18
C HIS A 62 -18.99 -15.17 -12.52
N PHE A 63 -17.81 -15.13 -13.13
CA PHE A 63 -17.15 -13.93 -13.67
C PHE A 63 -16.80 -12.85 -12.63
N CYS A 64 -16.64 -13.26 -11.36
CA CYS A 64 -16.14 -12.38 -10.31
C CYS A 64 -14.71 -11.92 -10.59
N THR A 65 -14.39 -10.67 -10.24
CA THR A 65 -13.03 -10.12 -10.33
C THR A 65 -12.63 -9.56 -8.98
N PHE A 66 -11.53 -10.06 -8.45
CA PHE A 66 -11.01 -9.68 -7.14
C PHE A 66 -9.70 -8.92 -7.30
N VAL A 67 -9.54 -7.87 -6.50
CA VAL A 67 -8.33 -7.05 -6.49
C VAL A 67 -7.70 -7.16 -5.11
N LEU A 68 -6.42 -7.52 -5.09
CA LEU A 68 -5.59 -7.59 -3.91
C LEU A 68 -4.49 -6.54 -4.04
N ASP A 69 -4.60 -5.46 -3.26
CA ASP A 69 -3.69 -4.31 -3.32
C ASP A 69 -2.79 -4.26 -2.08
N GLY A 70 -1.48 -4.26 -2.30
CA GLY A 70 -0.46 -4.20 -1.25
C GLY A 70 -0.19 -5.53 -0.56
N LEU A 71 -0.12 -6.65 -1.30
CA LEU A 71 0.19 -7.96 -0.71
C LEU A 71 1.56 -8.00 -0.01
N ASP A 72 2.53 -7.21 -0.47
CA ASP A 72 3.85 -7.06 0.16
C ASP A 72 3.80 -6.42 1.56
N GLU A 73 2.71 -5.73 1.92
CA GLU A 73 2.55 -5.09 3.22
C GLU A 73 2.00 -6.07 4.30
N CYS A 74 1.69 -7.31 3.93
CA CYS A 74 1.28 -8.33 4.89
C CYS A 74 2.49 -8.80 5.73
N THR A 75 2.67 -8.23 6.92
CA THR A 75 3.85 -8.43 7.78
C THR A 75 3.91 -9.77 8.52
N TRP A 76 2.88 -10.62 8.37
CA TRP A 76 2.74 -11.90 9.06
C TRP A 76 3.79 -12.97 8.67
N LEU A 77 4.69 -12.60 7.75
CA LEU A 77 5.86 -13.33 7.26
C LEU A 77 6.99 -13.52 8.30
N ALA A 78 7.00 -12.81 9.43
CA ALA A 78 8.19 -12.76 10.30
C ALA A 78 8.23 -13.78 11.46
N GLU A 79 7.11 -14.42 11.85
CA GLU A 79 7.07 -15.19 13.13
C GLU A 79 6.62 -16.66 13.02
N GLY A 80 6.15 -17.12 11.85
CA GLY A 80 5.68 -18.50 11.66
C GLY A 80 6.79 -19.47 11.26
N ARG A 81 7.30 -20.28 12.20
CA ARG A 81 8.20 -21.43 11.89
C ARG A 81 7.49 -22.59 11.16
N ASP A 82 6.18 -22.49 10.98
CA ASP A 82 5.35 -23.47 10.29
C ASP A 82 4.93 -22.92 8.92
N GLY A 83 5.24 -23.63 7.83
CA GLY A 83 5.02 -23.18 6.44
C GLY A 83 3.57 -22.83 6.06
N ALA A 84 2.59 -23.17 6.92
CA ALA A 84 1.19 -22.74 6.83
C ALA A 84 1.01 -21.22 7.04
N ASN A 85 2.07 -20.53 7.49
CA ASN A 85 2.06 -19.10 7.76
C ASN A 85 2.90 -18.27 6.78
N SER A 86 2.82 -18.58 5.49
CA SER A 86 3.55 -17.88 4.42
C SER A 86 2.62 -17.28 3.37
N VAL A 87 3.10 -16.26 2.66
CA VAL A 87 2.39 -15.70 1.49
C VAL A 87 2.33 -16.75 0.38
N ALA A 88 3.38 -17.57 0.21
CA ALA A 88 3.35 -18.72 -0.69
C ALA A 88 2.20 -19.69 -0.39
N TYR A 89 1.97 -20.02 0.89
CA TYR A 89 0.85 -20.88 1.29
C TYR A 89 -0.51 -20.24 0.98
N PHE A 90 -0.71 -18.97 1.32
CA PHE A 90 -1.93 -18.24 0.98
C PHE A 90 -2.20 -18.25 -0.54
N LEU A 91 -1.19 -17.95 -1.35
CA LEU A 91 -1.31 -17.95 -2.81
C LEU A 91 -1.63 -19.36 -3.35
N SER A 92 -1.05 -20.41 -2.76
CA SER A 92 -1.40 -21.80 -3.10
C SER A 92 -2.87 -22.10 -2.81
N GLU A 93 -3.36 -21.78 -1.60
CA GLU A 93 -4.76 -21.98 -1.22
C GLU A 93 -5.71 -21.18 -2.12
N LEU A 94 -5.35 -19.94 -2.44
CA LEU A 94 -6.10 -19.07 -3.32
C LEU A 94 -6.18 -19.64 -4.74
N GLY A 95 -5.05 -20.12 -5.28
CA GLY A 95 -4.99 -20.77 -6.59
C GLY A 95 -5.88 -22.01 -6.66
N GLN A 96 -5.85 -22.86 -5.62
CA GLN A 96 -6.73 -24.03 -5.53
C GLN A 96 -8.21 -23.65 -5.42
N ALA A 97 -8.53 -22.57 -4.69
CA ALA A 97 -9.92 -22.13 -4.53
C ALA A 97 -10.55 -21.65 -5.85
N ILE A 98 -9.75 -21.09 -6.76
CA ILE A 98 -10.24 -20.54 -8.03
C ILE A 98 -10.09 -21.48 -9.24
N ALA A 99 -9.32 -22.56 -9.12
CA ALA A 99 -8.89 -23.41 -10.25
C ALA A 99 -10.04 -23.87 -11.18
N ASP A 100 -11.21 -24.18 -10.62
CA ASP A 100 -12.39 -24.66 -11.38
C ASP A 100 -13.49 -23.58 -11.51
N THR A 101 -13.10 -22.31 -11.56
CA THR A 101 -14.03 -21.17 -11.56
C THR A 101 -13.73 -20.21 -12.69
N THR A 102 -14.65 -19.26 -12.93
CA THR A 102 -14.47 -18.16 -13.89
C THR A 102 -13.95 -16.88 -13.20
N ALA A 103 -13.40 -17.01 -11.98
CA ALA A 103 -12.90 -15.89 -11.22
C ALA A 103 -11.59 -15.36 -11.81
N ARG A 104 -11.41 -14.04 -11.72
CA ARG A 104 -10.16 -13.35 -12.08
C ARG A 104 -9.59 -12.68 -10.84
N ILE A 105 -8.28 -12.73 -10.69
CA ILE A 105 -7.57 -12.06 -9.59
C ILE A 105 -6.55 -11.10 -10.17
N MET A 106 -6.59 -9.86 -9.72
CA MET A 106 -5.55 -8.87 -9.95
C MET A 106 -4.81 -8.65 -8.64
N VAL A 107 -3.49 -8.81 -8.66
CA VAL A 107 -2.62 -8.54 -7.52
C VAL A 107 -1.74 -7.34 -7.85
N ILE A 108 -1.72 -6.37 -6.95
CA ILE A 108 -0.85 -5.19 -6.99
C ILE A 108 0.07 -5.30 -5.79
N SER A 109 1.38 -5.32 -6.05
CA SER A 109 2.40 -5.58 -5.03
C SER A 109 3.75 -5.05 -5.49
N ARG A 110 4.67 -4.84 -4.56
CA ARG A 110 6.10 -4.76 -4.89
C ARG A 110 6.61 -6.07 -5.49
N ASN A 111 7.71 -5.98 -6.23
CA ASN A 111 8.39 -7.11 -6.86
C ASN A 111 9.20 -7.93 -5.83
N GLU A 112 8.47 -8.62 -4.95
CA GLU A 112 8.99 -9.56 -3.96
C GLU A 112 9.14 -10.95 -4.61
N PRO A 113 10.32 -11.61 -4.55
CA PRO A 113 10.54 -12.90 -5.20
C PRO A 113 9.56 -14.00 -4.76
N GLU A 114 9.18 -14.04 -3.49
CA GLU A 114 8.23 -15.03 -2.94
C GLU A 114 6.82 -14.83 -3.53
N ILE A 115 6.36 -13.59 -3.60
CA ILE A 115 5.05 -13.23 -4.17
C ILE A 115 5.02 -13.59 -5.66
N ARG A 116 6.03 -13.16 -6.42
CA ARG A 116 6.13 -13.45 -7.85
C ARG A 116 6.19 -14.96 -8.12
N TYR A 117 6.95 -15.69 -7.31
CA TYR A 117 7.00 -17.15 -7.42
C TYR A 117 5.63 -17.79 -7.17
N GLY A 118 4.94 -17.42 -6.09
CA GLY A 118 3.61 -17.94 -5.78
C GLY A 118 2.57 -17.64 -6.87
N LEU A 119 2.57 -16.42 -7.42
CA LEU A 119 1.66 -16.02 -8.50
C LEU A 119 1.97 -16.72 -9.83
N SER A 120 3.24 -17.01 -10.12
CA SER A 120 3.62 -17.71 -11.35
C SER A 120 3.08 -19.14 -11.45
N GLN A 121 2.59 -19.71 -10.34
CA GLN A 121 1.95 -21.02 -10.31
C GLN A 121 0.48 -20.99 -10.75
N PHE A 122 -0.11 -19.80 -10.95
CA PHE A 122 -1.51 -19.67 -11.34
C PHE A 122 -1.69 -19.94 -12.84
N PRO A 123 -2.72 -20.72 -13.24
CA PRO A 123 -3.08 -20.86 -14.65
C PRO A 123 -3.44 -19.51 -15.27
N GLY A 124 -2.85 -19.19 -16.42
CA GLY A 124 -3.10 -17.91 -17.09
C GLY A 124 -2.46 -16.69 -16.42
N PHE A 125 -1.45 -16.90 -15.57
CA PHE A 125 -0.68 -15.82 -14.96
C PHE A 125 -0.12 -14.84 -16.02
N SER A 126 -0.35 -13.56 -15.80
CA SER A 126 0.19 -12.47 -16.60
C SER A 126 0.71 -11.40 -15.63
N GLU A 127 1.93 -10.94 -15.90
CA GLU A 127 2.62 -9.94 -15.09
C GLU A 127 2.80 -8.65 -15.91
N TYR A 128 2.58 -7.51 -15.26
CA TYR A 128 2.95 -6.21 -15.81
C TYR A 128 3.74 -5.43 -14.77
N THR A 129 4.99 -5.11 -15.10
CA THR A 129 5.84 -4.27 -14.25
C THR A 129 5.63 -2.81 -14.63
N ILE A 130 5.13 -2.00 -13.69
CA ILE A 130 5.04 -0.55 -13.89
C ILE A 130 6.46 0.02 -13.96
N SER A 131 6.77 0.62 -15.11
CA SER A 131 8.04 1.25 -15.44
C SER A 131 7.96 2.78 -15.30
N PRO A 132 9.09 3.48 -15.19
CA PRO A 132 9.11 4.95 -15.23
C PRO A 132 8.47 5.54 -16.50
N GLU A 133 8.51 4.80 -17.62
CA GLU A 133 7.92 5.19 -18.90
C GLU A 133 6.39 5.25 -18.82
N ASP A 134 5.76 4.27 -18.14
CA ASP A 134 4.30 4.19 -17.98
C ASP A 134 3.71 5.45 -17.32
N VAL A 135 4.47 6.04 -16.40
CA VAL A 135 4.02 7.16 -15.57
C VAL A 135 4.69 8.48 -15.97
N HIS A 136 5.50 8.51 -17.03
CA HIS A 136 6.33 9.67 -17.36
C HIS A 136 5.49 10.94 -17.62
N ALA A 137 4.40 10.80 -18.39
CA ALA A 137 3.50 11.91 -18.71
C ALA A 137 2.82 12.47 -17.44
N ASP A 138 2.38 11.59 -16.54
CA ASP A 138 1.77 11.97 -15.27
C ASP A 138 2.80 12.64 -14.34
N ASN A 139 4.05 12.19 -14.36
CA ASN A 139 5.13 12.82 -13.60
C ASN A 139 5.44 14.22 -14.12
N ILE A 140 5.39 14.46 -15.42
CA ILE A 140 5.48 15.82 -16.01
C ILE A 140 4.32 16.68 -15.48
N ALA A 141 3.09 16.20 -15.63
CA ALA A 141 1.89 16.94 -15.25
C ALA A 141 1.87 17.27 -13.76
N TYR A 142 2.19 16.29 -12.91
CA TYR A 142 2.22 16.46 -11.46
C TYR A 142 3.35 17.39 -11.02
N SER A 143 4.56 17.24 -11.58
CA SER A 143 5.68 18.13 -11.33
C SER A 143 5.33 19.58 -11.67
N ARG A 144 4.72 19.82 -12.83
CA ARG A 144 4.26 21.15 -13.25
C ARG A 144 3.21 21.71 -12.30
N SER A 145 2.21 20.91 -11.92
CA SER A 145 1.18 21.30 -10.95
C SER A 145 1.78 21.74 -9.60
N ILE A 146 2.79 21.00 -9.10
CA ILE A 146 3.50 21.35 -7.87
C ILE A 146 4.22 22.71 -8.02
N VAL A 147 4.93 22.89 -9.11
CA VAL A 147 5.74 24.09 -9.35
C VAL A 147 4.86 25.32 -9.58
N ASP A 148 3.79 25.21 -10.36
CA ASP A 148 2.84 26.29 -10.61
C ASP A 148 2.17 26.75 -9.32
N ASN A 149 1.85 25.80 -8.42
CA ASN A 149 1.28 26.13 -7.12
C ASN A 149 2.29 26.81 -6.17
N LYS A 150 3.52 26.28 -6.07
CA LYS A 150 4.53 26.75 -5.10
C LYS A 150 5.28 28.01 -5.55
N LEU A 151 5.51 28.13 -6.85
CA LEU A 151 6.31 29.18 -7.49
C LEU A 151 5.46 30.04 -8.44
N SER A 152 4.19 30.27 -8.11
CA SER A 152 3.27 31.10 -8.90
C SER A 152 3.79 32.52 -9.17
N ASN A 153 4.69 33.02 -8.32
CA ASN A 153 5.32 34.34 -8.45
C ASN A 153 6.58 34.35 -9.34
N LYS A 154 7.00 33.21 -9.90
CA LYS A 154 8.13 33.12 -10.84
C LYS A 154 7.67 33.23 -12.29
N ASP A 155 8.60 33.48 -13.20
CA ASP A 155 8.33 33.45 -14.63
C ASP A 155 8.19 31.99 -15.14
N GLU A 156 7.59 31.83 -16.32
CA GLU A 156 7.35 30.52 -16.92
C GLU A 156 8.65 29.75 -17.23
N SER A 157 9.73 30.44 -17.62
CA SER A 157 11.01 29.78 -17.91
C SER A 157 11.60 29.16 -16.64
N THR A 158 11.53 29.87 -15.52
CA THR A 158 11.93 29.33 -14.21
C THR A 158 11.05 28.14 -13.84
N ARG A 159 9.71 28.26 -13.90
CA ARG A 159 8.81 27.15 -13.54
C ARG A 159 9.06 25.91 -14.38
N PHE A 160 9.17 26.07 -15.70
CA PHE A 160 9.48 25.00 -16.63
C PHE A 160 10.81 24.29 -16.32
N SER A 161 11.88 25.07 -16.08
CA SER A 161 13.21 24.51 -15.74
C SER A 161 13.15 23.66 -14.47
N ILE A 162 12.46 24.15 -13.44
CA ILE A 162 12.29 23.46 -12.17
C ILE A 162 11.44 22.19 -12.34
N SER A 163 10.30 22.27 -13.03
CA SER A 163 9.44 21.11 -13.24
C SER A 163 10.14 20.01 -14.05
N GLN A 164 10.89 20.39 -15.09
CA GLN A 164 11.65 19.45 -15.92
C GLN A 164 12.71 18.71 -15.10
N ARG A 165 13.48 19.44 -14.27
CA ARG A 165 14.48 18.82 -13.39
C ARG A 165 13.84 17.85 -12.40
N MET A 166 12.74 18.26 -11.77
CA MET A 166 11.99 17.38 -10.86
C MET A 166 11.50 16.11 -11.55
N THR A 167 10.95 16.21 -12.76
CA THR A 167 10.52 15.04 -13.55
C THR A 167 11.69 14.13 -13.89
N ASN A 168 12.82 14.68 -14.35
CA ASN A 168 13.99 13.89 -14.70
C ASN A 168 14.58 13.13 -13.51
N ARG A 169 14.42 13.65 -12.30
CA ARG A 169 14.99 13.05 -11.08
C ARG A 169 14.04 12.15 -10.31
N CYS A 170 12.74 12.23 -10.54
CA CYS A 170 11.78 11.45 -9.76
C CYS A 170 11.76 9.96 -10.09
N ASN A 171 12.30 9.53 -11.23
CA ASN A 171 12.40 8.13 -11.64
C ASN A 171 11.09 7.33 -11.45
N GLY A 172 9.97 7.88 -11.94
CA GLY A 172 8.64 7.27 -11.79
C GLY A 172 7.97 7.46 -10.41
N GLN A 173 8.65 8.05 -9.42
CA GLN A 173 8.15 8.12 -8.04
C GLN A 173 7.41 9.43 -7.74
N PHE A 174 6.08 9.39 -7.78
CA PHE A 174 5.22 10.54 -7.39
C PHE A 174 5.47 11.03 -5.97
N GLN A 175 5.76 10.12 -5.04
CA GLN A 175 6.05 10.48 -3.65
C GLN A 175 7.33 11.32 -3.54
N TRP A 176 8.34 11.04 -4.37
CA TRP A 176 9.56 11.85 -4.43
C TRP A 176 9.24 13.29 -4.84
N LEU A 177 8.40 13.48 -5.87
CA LEU A 177 7.93 14.80 -6.32
C LEU A 177 7.19 15.54 -5.19
N LYS A 178 6.29 14.85 -4.49
CA LYS A 178 5.55 15.41 -3.36
C LYS A 178 6.48 15.88 -2.24
N MET A 179 7.54 15.13 -1.94
CA MET A 179 8.51 15.50 -0.90
C MET A 179 9.35 16.73 -1.27
N GLN A 180 9.58 17.01 -2.56
CA GLN A 180 10.32 18.20 -2.98
C GLN A 180 9.55 19.51 -2.77
N LYS A 181 8.24 19.46 -2.48
CA LYS A 181 7.41 20.66 -2.21
C LYS A 181 8.02 21.59 -1.17
N GLU A 182 8.70 21.03 -0.16
CA GLU A 182 9.32 21.79 0.93
C GLU A 182 10.62 22.52 0.54
N LEU A 183 11.25 22.11 -0.57
CA LEU A 183 12.41 22.78 -1.14
C LEU A 183 12.01 23.98 -2.01
N LEU A 184 10.79 23.99 -2.54
CA LEU A 184 10.24 25.05 -3.39
C LEU A 184 9.75 26.25 -2.55
N ARG A 185 10.67 26.87 -1.80
CA ARG A 185 10.36 28.00 -0.92
C ARG A 185 10.31 29.32 -1.66
N ARG A 186 9.33 30.16 -1.31
CA ARG A 186 9.24 31.55 -1.76
C ARG A 186 10.52 32.30 -1.34
N GLY A 187 11.05 33.12 -2.25
CA GLY A 187 12.27 33.92 -2.02
C GLY A 187 13.56 33.35 -2.61
N ARG A 188 13.62 32.06 -2.95
CA ARG A 188 14.78 31.49 -3.65
C ARG A 188 14.85 31.94 -5.11
N ASN A 189 16.05 32.18 -5.62
CA ASN A 189 16.27 32.44 -7.05
C ASN A 189 16.34 31.12 -7.84
N ARG A 190 16.30 31.19 -9.18
CA ARG A 190 16.31 30.01 -10.06
C ARG A 190 17.50 29.09 -9.77
N LYS A 191 18.73 29.62 -9.70
CA LYS A 191 19.94 28.82 -9.46
C LYS A 191 19.91 28.09 -8.11
N GLN A 192 19.38 28.73 -7.07
CA GLN A 192 19.21 28.12 -5.76
C GLN A 192 18.22 26.95 -5.82
N LEU A 193 17.05 27.17 -6.42
CA LEU A 193 16.03 26.13 -6.57
C LEU A 193 16.55 24.93 -7.38
N GLU A 194 17.23 25.19 -8.49
CA GLU A 194 17.87 24.14 -9.30
C GLU A 194 18.89 23.36 -8.48
N LYS A 195 19.78 24.05 -7.75
CA LYS A 195 20.77 23.42 -6.88
C LYS A 195 20.13 22.58 -5.78
N ASP A 196 19.06 23.06 -5.15
CA ASP A 196 18.37 22.34 -4.08
C ASP A 196 17.73 21.04 -4.60
N ILE A 197 17.12 21.11 -5.80
CA ILE A 197 16.56 19.94 -6.46
C ILE A 197 17.66 18.97 -6.87
N ASP A 198 18.77 19.45 -7.43
CA ASP A 198 19.90 18.61 -7.86
C ASP A 198 20.60 17.96 -6.65
N ALA A 199 20.63 18.63 -5.50
CA ALA A 199 21.19 18.11 -4.25
C ALA A 199 20.24 17.17 -3.50
N ALA A 200 18.97 17.06 -3.90
CA ALA A 200 18.04 16.13 -3.27
C ALA A 200 18.53 14.67 -3.50
N PRO A 201 18.44 13.80 -2.48
CA PRO A 201 18.75 12.39 -2.65
C PRO A 201 17.93 11.75 -3.78
N ALA A 202 18.54 10.81 -4.51
CA ALA A 202 17.88 10.07 -5.60
C ALA A 202 17.04 8.94 -5.01
N GLY A 203 15.77 8.87 -5.41
CA GLY A 203 14.87 7.84 -4.92
C GLY A 203 14.34 8.08 -3.49
N LEU A 204 13.37 7.26 -3.08
CA LEU A 204 12.72 7.37 -1.78
C LEU A 204 13.61 6.88 -0.62
N ASP A 205 14.38 5.82 -0.79
CA ASP A 205 15.18 5.23 0.31
C ASP A 205 16.20 6.23 0.86
N SER A 206 16.99 6.84 -0.03
CA SER A 206 17.96 7.85 0.37
C SER A 206 17.32 9.13 0.92
N LEU A 207 16.09 9.45 0.52
CA LEU A 207 15.29 10.52 1.14
C LEU A 207 14.85 10.15 2.55
N TYR A 208 14.44 8.91 2.77
CA TYR A 208 14.09 8.40 4.10
C TYR A 208 15.32 8.36 5.00
N ASP A 209 16.47 7.86 4.54
CA ASP A 209 17.74 7.87 5.29
C ASP A 209 18.15 9.28 5.70
N ARG A 210 18.07 10.24 4.77
CA ARG A 210 18.35 11.64 5.07
C ARG A 210 17.40 12.20 6.13
N ASN A 211 16.10 11.90 6.03
CA ASN A 211 15.13 12.37 7.01
C ASN A 211 15.32 11.68 8.37
N TRP A 212 15.68 10.40 8.37
CA TRP A 212 16.03 9.64 9.55
C TRP A 212 17.24 10.25 10.27
N GLY A 213 18.33 10.49 9.54
CA GLY A 213 19.51 11.15 10.10
C GLY A 213 19.22 12.56 10.64
N ARG A 214 18.27 13.30 10.04
CA ARG A 214 17.80 14.58 10.60
C ARG A 214 17.07 14.39 11.93
N ILE A 215 16.27 13.35 12.08
CA ILE A 215 15.58 13.02 13.34
C ILE A 215 16.60 12.57 14.39
N GLU A 216 17.58 11.75 14.02
CA GLU A 216 18.63 11.29 14.93
C GLU A 216 19.51 12.43 15.47
N GLY A 217 19.76 13.45 14.65
CA GLY A 217 20.50 14.65 15.01
C GLY A 217 19.73 15.69 15.83
N LEU A 218 18.44 15.47 16.13
CA LEU A 218 17.67 16.35 17.03
C LEU A 218 18.18 16.27 18.47
N ARG A 219 17.84 17.28 19.28
CA ARG A 219 18.09 17.22 20.73
C ARG A 219 17.33 16.05 21.35
N TYR A 220 17.82 15.52 22.46
CA TYR A 220 17.25 14.33 23.10
C TYR A 220 15.72 14.42 23.26
N GLU A 221 15.20 15.53 23.80
CA GLU A 221 13.75 15.72 24.01
C GLU A 221 12.95 15.73 22.70
N GLU A 222 13.42 16.44 21.69
CA GLU A 222 12.78 16.54 20.37
C GLU A 222 12.82 15.20 19.64
N ARG A 223 13.95 14.50 19.74
CA ARG A 223 14.14 13.17 19.19
C ARG A 223 13.20 12.17 19.83
N THR A 224 13.13 12.11 21.16
CA THR A 224 12.22 11.22 21.89
C THR A 224 10.77 11.47 21.47
N ARG A 225 10.33 12.73 21.39
CA ARG A 225 9.00 13.08 20.89
C ARG A 225 8.77 12.62 19.45
N ALA A 226 9.74 12.79 18.55
CA ALA A 226 9.65 12.32 17.16
C ALA A 226 9.49 10.80 17.08
N PHE A 227 10.24 10.04 17.90
CA PHE A 227 10.10 8.59 17.98
C PHE A 227 8.73 8.16 18.53
N SER A 228 8.21 8.83 19.57
CA SER A 228 6.86 8.57 20.06
C SER A 228 5.80 8.84 18.99
N LEU A 229 5.91 9.95 18.25
CA LEU A 229 5.02 10.25 17.12
C LEU A 229 5.06 9.14 16.05
N LEU A 230 6.25 8.68 15.67
CA LEU A 230 6.42 7.60 14.69
C LEU A 230 5.85 6.28 15.20
N ARG A 231 6.06 5.95 16.48
CA ARG A 231 5.53 4.73 17.09
C ARG A 231 3.99 4.74 17.07
N TRP A 232 3.38 5.84 17.48
CA TRP A 232 1.92 5.99 17.44
C TRP A 232 1.39 5.97 16.01
N ALA A 233 2.09 6.56 15.05
CA ALA A 233 1.68 6.52 13.65
C ALA A 233 1.77 5.10 13.04
N ALA A 234 2.79 4.33 13.39
CA ALA A 234 3.05 3.01 12.82
C ALA A 234 2.26 1.88 13.49
N PHE A 235 2.14 1.92 14.83
CA PHE A 235 1.65 0.78 15.63
C PHE A 235 0.31 1.05 16.31
N SER A 236 -0.36 2.16 15.98
CA SER A 236 -1.72 2.36 16.46
C SER A 236 -2.67 1.34 15.81
N LEU A 237 -3.64 0.89 16.60
CA LEU A 237 -4.69 -0.04 16.14
C LEU A 237 -5.50 0.52 14.96
N ARG A 238 -5.49 1.83 14.75
CA ARG A 238 -6.09 2.50 13.62
C ARG A 238 -5.33 3.78 13.35
N PRO A 239 -5.40 4.33 12.12
CA PRO A 239 -4.93 5.68 11.86
C PRO A 239 -5.51 6.66 12.88
N LEU A 240 -4.62 7.30 13.62
CA LEU A 240 -4.96 8.30 14.61
C LEU A 240 -5.07 9.67 13.94
N THR A 241 -6.02 10.47 14.39
CA THR A 241 -6.11 11.88 13.99
C THR A 241 -4.94 12.67 14.59
N VAL A 242 -4.65 13.84 14.04
CA VAL A 242 -3.59 14.73 14.57
C VAL A 242 -3.83 15.05 16.05
N PHE A 243 -5.08 15.25 16.46
CA PHE A 243 -5.44 15.49 17.86
C PHE A 243 -5.16 14.29 18.75
N GLU A 244 -5.51 13.08 18.30
CA GLU A 244 -5.29 11.84 19.05
C GLU A 244 -3.80 11.54 19.22
N ILE A 245 -3.00 11.69 18.15
CA ILE A 245 -1.54 11.50 18.22
C ILE A 245 -0.91 12.53 19.16
N THR A 246 -1.34 13.79 19.08
CA THR A 246 -0.81 14.84 19.95
C THR A 246 -1.13 14.54 21.42
N GLY A 247 -2.34 14.07 21.71
CA GLY A 247 -2.71 13.63 23.05
C GLY A 247 -1.89 12.42 23.52
N ALA A 248 -1.71 11.42 22.66
CA ALA A 248 -0.97 10.21 22.98
C ALA A 248 0.50 10.51 23.35
N VAL A 249 1.17 11.40 22.62
CA VAL A 249 2.57 11.79 22.86
C VAL A 249 2.76 12.61 24.14
N LEU A 250 1.72 13.23 24.68
CA LEU A 250 1.80 13.96 25.95
C LEU A 250 1.74 13.05 27.18
N VAL A 251 1.24 11.83 27.03
CA VAL A 251 1.05 10.85 28.11
C VAL A 251 2.09 9.71 28.05
N ASP A 252 2.85 9.64 26.96
CA ASP A 252 3.93 8.68 26.69
C ASP A 252 5.26 9.07 27.38
#